data_AF-A0A2N3EYA1-F1
#
_entry.id   AF-A0A2N3EYA1-F1
#
_cell.length_a   1.000
_cell.length_b   1.000
_cell.length_c   1.000
_cell.angle_alpha   90.00
_cell.angle_beta   90.00
_cell.angle_gamma   90.00
#
_symmetry.space_group_name_H-M   'P 1'
#
loop_
_entity.id
_entity.type
_entity.pdbx_description
1 polymer ?
#
loop_
_entity_poly.entity_id
_entity_poly.type
_entity_poly.pdbx_seq_one_letter_code
_entity_poly.pdbx_strand_id
1 'polypeptide(L)' 'MTDPARHLSEAIAAIDAAFGPGYARDHPALVAAMVQSATIEAAVAKGYGAHQEALAAAREISAEMGATILKLKPRIFG' A
#
# COMPACT_ATOMS: atom_id res chain seq x y z
N MET A 1 6.67 -6.34 7.44
CA MET A 1 7.93 -6.30 6.67
C MET A 1 7.78 -7.32 5.56
N THR A 2 7.85 -6.91 4.29
CA THR A 2 7.83 -7.85 3.15
C THR A 2 9.10 -8.68 3.22
N ASP A 3 8.97 -9.96 3.58
CA ASP A 3 10.08 -10.91 3.59
C ASP A 3 10.32 -11.39 2.14
N PRO A 4 11.46 -11.07 1.51
CA PRO A 4 11.78 -11.53 0.16
C PRO A 4 11.71 -13.06 0.02
N ALA A 5 12.04 -13.80 1.08
CA ALA A 5 11.98 -15.26 1.07
C ALA A 5 10.53 -15.76 0.98
N ARG A 6 9.59 -15.07 1.62
CA ARG A 6 8.15 -15.38 1.54
C ARG A 6 7.58 -15.07 0.15
N HIS A 7 7.93 -13.93 -0.44
CA HIS A 7 7.47 -13.62 -1.80
C HIS A 7 8.00 -14.62 -2.84
N LEU A 8 9.24 -15.07 -2.66
CA LEU A 8 9.84 -16.10 -3.49
C LEU A 8 9.10 -17.44 -3.37
N SER A 9 8.82 -17.90 -2.14
CA SER A 9 8.12 -19.18 -1.94
C SER A 9 6.69 -19.15 -2.46
N GLU A 10 5.97 -18.04 -2.26
CA GLU A 10 4.62 -17.83 -2.80
C GLU A 10 4.61 -17.81 -4.32
N ALA A 11 5.57 -17.13 -4.96
CA ALA A 11 5.68 -17.10 -6.41
C ALA A 11 5.98 -18.48 -7.01
N ILE A 12 6.92 -19.23 -6.42
CA ILE A 12 7.24 -20.60 -6.85
C ILE A 12 5.99 -21.49 -6.73
N ALA A 13 5.32 -21.47 -5.58
CA ALA A 13 4.14 -22.29 -5.35
C ALA A 13 3.00 -21.93 -6.31
N ALA A 14 2.76 -20.65 -6.58
CA ALA A 14 1.73 -20.21 -7.51
C ALA A 14 2.03 -20.61 -8.96
N ILE A 15 3.30 -20.50 -9.38
CA ILE A 15 3.73 -20.91 -10.73
C ILE A 15 3.59 -22.43 -10.89
N ASP A 16 4.09 -23.22 -9.93
CA ASP A 16 3.95 -24.68 -9.98
C ASP A 16 2.49 -25.14 -9.92
N ALA A 17 1.64 -24.44 -9.18
CA ALA A 17 0.20 -24.72 -9.14
C ALA A 17 -0.50 -24.43 -10.49
N ALA A 18 -0.05 -23.39 -11.22
CA ALA A 18 -0.66 -22.98 -12.47
C ALA A 18 -0.16 -23.79 -13.69
N PHE A 19 1.12 -24.15 -13.70
CA PHE A 19 1.79 -24.71 -14.88
C PHE A 19 2.30 -26.15 -14.67
N GLY A 20 2.24 -26.66 -13.44
CA GLY A 20 2.63 -28.02 -13.07
C GLY A 20 3.88 -28.07 -12.18
N PRO A 21 4.06 -29.18 -11.44
CA PRO A 21 5.18 -29.30 -10.49
C PRO A 21 6.55 -29.16 -11.18
N GLY A 22 7.41 -28.30 -10.62
CA GLY A 22 8.77 -28.10 -11.12
C GLY A 22 8.89 -27.07 -12.25
N TYR A 23 7.79 -26.55 -12.78
CA TYR A 23 7.82 -25.54 -13.83
C TYR A 23 8.54 -24.27 -13.38
N ALA A 24 8.36 -23.83 -12.14
CA ALA A 24 9.04 -22.67 -11.59
C ALA A 24 10.57 -22.82 -11.59
N ARG A 25 11.09 -24.05 -11.40
CA ARG A 25 12.53 -24.34 -11.42
C ARG A 25 13.13 -24.15 -12.81
N ASP A 26 12.41 -24.55 -13.85
CA ASP A 26 12.86 -24.45 -15.23
C ASP A 26 12.67 -23.04 -15.80
N HIS A 27 11.85 -22.21 -15.14
CA HIS A 27 11.51 -20.86 -15.56
C HIS A 27 11.83 -19.78 -14.49
N PRO A 28 13.12 -19.62 -14.08
CA PRO A 28 13.50 -18.68 -13.01
C PRO A 28 13.21 -17.21 -13.36
N ALA A 29 13.21 -16.84 -14.64
CA ALA A 29 12.85 -15.50 -15.08
C ALA A 29 11.37 -15.16 -14.79
N LEU A 30 10.48 -16.14 -14.91
CA LEU A 30 9.06 -15.97 -14.58
C LEU A 30 8.86 -15.78 -13.07
N VAL A 31 9.57 -16.57 -12.26
CA VAL A 31 9.58 -16.40 -10.80
C VAL A 31 10.06 -15.00 -10.42
N ALA A 32 11.16 -14.53 -10.99
CA ALA A 32 11.69 -13.20 -10.73
C ALA A 32 10.69 -12.09 -11.11
N ALA A 33 10.06 -12.18 -12.27
CA ALA A 33 9.04 -11.22 -12.71
C ALA A 33 7.83 -11.20 -11.76
N MET A 34 7.39 -12.37 -11.28
CA MET A 34 6.27 -12.46 -10.35
C MET A 34 6.61 -11.90 -8.97
N VAL A 35 7.80 -12.19 -8.43
CA VAL A 35 8.29 -11.61 -7.17
C VAL A 35 8.41 -10.09 -7.28
N GLN A 36 8.95 -9.60 -8.40
CA GLN A 36 9.07 -8.17 -8.66
C GLN A 36 7.69 -7.50 -8.72
N SER A 37 6.74 -8.09 -9.44
CA SER A 37 5.38 -7.56 -9.53
C SER A 37 4.69 -7.51 -8.17
N ALA A 38 4.77 -8.59 -7.38
CA ALA A 38 4.19 -8.64 -6.04
C ALA A 38 4.80 -7.57 -5.10
N THR A 39 6.09 -7.31 -5.25
CA THR A 39 6.78 -6.26 -4.47
C THR A 39 6.28 -4.87 -4.87
N ILE A 40 6.09 -4.61 -6.17
CA ILE A 40 5.54 -3.34 -6.68
C ILE A 40 4.12 -3.12 -6.17
N GLU A 41 3.25 -4.13 -6.27
CA GLU A 41 1.88 -4.04 -5.75
C GLU A 41 1.84 -3.72 -4.25
N ALA A 42 2.68 -4.38 -3.45
CA ALA A 42 2.79 -4.10 -2.03
C ALA A 42 3.25 -2.67 -1.74
N ALA A 43 4.22 -2.15 -2.51
CA ALA A 43 4.68 -0.78 -2.38
C ALA A 43 3.58 0.23 -2.74
N VAL A 44 2.84 -0.02 -3.82
CA VAL A 44 1.71 0.81 -4.26
C VAL A 44 0.59 0.82 -3.22
N ALA A 45 0.21 -0.36 -2.69
CA ALA A 45 -0.81 -0.48 -1.65
C ALA A 45 -0.42 0.31 -0.38
N LYS A 46 0.85 0.23 0.02
CA LYS A 46 1.38 1.04 1.13
C LYS A 46 1.29 2.55 0.85
N GLY A 47 1.62 2.96 -0.38
CA GLY A 47 1.49 4.36 -0.81
C GLY A 47 0.06 4.87 -0.74
N TYR A 48 -0.91 4.08 -1.22
CA TYR A 48 -2.33 4.42 -1.10
C TYR A 48 -2.78 4.53 0.35
N GLY A 49 -2.37 3.61 1.23
CA GLY A 49 -2.69 3.68 2.66
C GLY A 49 -2.18 4.98 3.30
N ALA A 50 -0.90 5.30 3.11
CA ALA A 50 -0.31 6.53 3.64
C ALA A 50 -0.99 7.80 3.09
N HIS A 51 -1.39 7.79 1.82
CA HIS A 51 -2.12 8.91 1.22
C HIS A 51 -3.51 9.11 1.85
N GLN A 52 -4.24 8.03 2.12
CA GLN A 52 -5.55 8.09 2.79
C GLN A 52 -5.42 8.59 4.23
N GLU A 53 -4.41 8.14 4.96
CA GLU A 53 -4.10 8.64 6.31
C GLU A 53 -3.82 10.15 6.30
N ALA A 54 -3.02 10.62 5.34
CA ALA A 54 -2.73 12.04 5.18
C ALA A 54 -3.98 12.87 4.86
N LEU A 55 -4.86 12.37 3.97
CA LEU A 55 -6.13 13.01 3.66
C LEU A 55 -7.07 13.06 4.87
N ALA A 56 -7.10 12.00 5.68
CA ALA A 56 -7.89 11.96 6.91
C ALA A 56 -7.41 13.03 7.90
N ALA A 57 -6.10 13.11 8.16
CA ALA A 57 -5.50 14.12 9.02
C ALA A 57 -5.78 15.55 8.51
N ALA A 58 -5.66 15.79 7.21
CA ALA A 58 -5.95 17.09 6.62
C ALA A 58 -7.42 17.51 6.80
N ARG A 59 -8.36 16.57 6.70
CA ARG A 59 -9.79 16.82 6.95
C ARG A 59 -10.05 17.16 8.42
N GLU A 60 -9.43 16.44 9.34
CA GLU A 60 -9.54 16.68 10.78
C GLU A 60 -9.03 18.08 11.15
N ILE A 61 -7.82 18.44 10.70
CA ILE A 61 -7.23 19.77 10.92
C ILE A 61 -8.15 20.86 10.34
N SER A 62 -8.67 20.65 9.12
CA SER A 62 -9.57 21.62 8.49
C SER A 62 -10.85 21.83 9.29
N ALA A 63 -11.42 20.76 9.87
CA ALA A 63 -12.61 20.85 10.70
C ALA A 63 -12.33 21.58 12.03
N GLU A 64 -11.21 21.27 12.69
CA GLU A 64 -10.78 21.95 13.92
C GLU A 64 -10.52 23.45 13.70
N MET A 65 -9.84 23.79 12.60
CA MET A 65 -9.61 25.19 12.22
C MET A 65 -10.93 25.92 11.97
N GLY A 66 -11.86 25.31 11.22
CA GLY A 66 -13.19 25.87 10.98
C GLY A 66 -13.96 26.11 12.28
N ALA A 67 -13.97 25.13 13.17
CA ALA A 67 -14.60 25.26 14.49
C ALA A 67 -13.97 26.37 15.33
N THR A 68 -12.64 26.52 15.27
CA THR A 68 -11.90 27.55 16.00
C THR A 68 -12.23 28.95 15.46
N ILE A 69 -12.23 29.15 14.15
CA ILE A 69 -12.59 30.42 13.51
C ILE A 69 -14.03 30.83 13.89
N LEU A 70 -14.97 29.90 13.87
CA LEU A 70 -16.36 30.17 14.27
C LEU A 70 -16.49 30.60 15.74
N LYS A 71 -15.72 29.99 16.64
CA LYS A 71 -15.67 30.39 18.06
C LYS A 71 -15.11 31.80 18.26
N LEU A 72 -14.20 32.23 17.38
CA LEU A 72 -13.60 33.56 17.44
C LEU A 72 -14.47 34.65 16.78
N LYS A 73 -15.41 34.26 15.90
CA LYS A 73 -16.31 35.18 15.19
C LYS A 73 -16.94 36.28 16.07
N PRO A 74 -17.47 36.02 17.28
CA PRO A 74 -18.08 37.04 18.13
C PRO A 74 -17.09 38.06 18.72
N ARG A 75 -15.79 37.73 18.76
CA ARG A 75 -14.72 38.62 19.31
C ARG A 75 -14.03 39.46 18.25
N ILE A 76 -14.11 39.05 16.98
CA ILE A 76 -13.39 39.68 15.86
C ILE A 76 -14.33 40.49 14.96
N PHE A 77 -15.60 40.09 14.86
CA PHE A 77 -16.61 40.71 13.98
C PHE A 77 -17.85 41.23 14.72
N GLY A 78 -17.78 41.32 16.06
CA GLY A 78 -18.83 41.84 16.94
C GLY A 78 -18.42 43.15 17.57
#